data_AF-A0A1Q9F6Q2-F1
#
_entry.id   AF-A0A1Q9F6Q2-F1
#
_cell.length_a   1.000
_cell.length_b   1.000
_cell.length_c   1.000
_cell.angle_alpha   90.00
_cell.angle_beta   90.00
_cell.angle_gamma   90.00
#
_symmetry.space_group_name_H-M   'P 1'
#
loop_
_entity.id
_entity.type
_entity.pdbx_description
1 polymer ?
#
loop_
_entity_poly.entity_id
_entity_poly.type
_entity_poly.pdbx_seq_one_letter_code
_entity_poly.pdbx_strand_id
1 'polypeptide(L)'
;MHSWSNKAFRELTYGLGSVLADTGKYAAGLFPTLRVLFFGGLKRFDPLDGSSNVDAGIAVGTIFGIFSEEAAGAACDLPTNIKDLDDDQVSCLAATLQPGKNLVAAGYVLYSCSTELVFTIGRGVVGFTLDNSIGEYVLTRPSIKSPELASFATANIDKWDEPFQQYIKITTPQPGGNHVSR
;
A
#
# COMPACT_ATOMS: atom_id res chain seq x y z
N MET A 1 9.03 -6.47 -12.49
CA MET A 1 8.85 -7.27 -11.28
C MET A 1 7.38 -7.62 -11.00
N HIS A 2 6.49 -6.62 -10.95
CA HIS A 2 5.02 -6.72 -10.82
C HIS A 2 4.33 -8.01 -11.29
N SER A 3 4.52 -8.50 -12.52
CA SER A 3 3.72 -9.65 -13.01
C SER A 3 4.03 -10.98 -12.32
N TRP A 4 5.18 -11.10 -11.63
CA TRP A 4 5.40 -12.23 -10.71
C TRP A 4 4.74 -11.97 -9.36
N SER A 5 4.88 -10.77 -8.80
CA SER A 5 4.21 -10.39 -7.55
C SER A 5 2.68 -10.53 -7.64
N ASN A 6 2.08 -10.10 -8.77
CA ASN A 6 0.67 -10.29 -9.09
C ASN A 6 0.29 -11.77 -9.22
N LYS A 7 1.11 -12.59 -9.89
CA LYS A 7 0.85 -14.02 -10.01
C LYS A 7 0.94 -14.70 -8.64
N ALA A 8 2.03 -14.48 -7.91
CA ALA A 8 2.22 -15.01 -6.57
C ALA A 8 1.07 -14.61 -5.64
N PHE A 9 0.66 -13.34 -5.66
CA PHE A 9 -0.49 -12.88 -4.88
C PHE A 9 -1.78 -13.59 -5.28
N ARG A 10 -2.13 -13.64 -6.58
CA ARG A 10 -3.32 -14.36 -7.07
C ARG A 10 -3.33 -15.82 -6.63
N GLU A 11 -2.24 -16.55 -6.84
CA GLU A 11 -2.10 -17.98 -6.45
C GLU A 11 -2.24 -18.18 -4.93
N LEU A 12 -1.75 -17.24 -4.11
CA LEU A 12 -1.88 -17.29 -2.65
C LEU A 12 -3.30 -17.00 -2.15
N THR A 13 -4.10 -16.29 -2.93
CA THR A 13 -5.44 -15.82 -2.53
C THR A 13 -6.59 -16.57 -3.20
N TYR A 14 -6.34 -17.29 -4.30
CA TYR A 14 -7.36 -18.07 -5.03
C TYR A 14 -8.11 -19.08 -4.14
N GLY A 15 -7.48 -19.58 -3.07
CA GLY A 15 -8.11 -20.47 -2.08
C GLY A 15 -8.89 -19.79 -0.95
N LEU A 16 -9.00 -18.45 -0.93
CA LEU A 16 -9.43 -17.66 0.24
C LEU A 16 -10.46 -16.54 -0.06
N GLY A 17 -11.01 -16.53 -1.28
CA GLY A 17 -11.97 -15.51 -1.75
C GLY A 17 -11.33 -14.38 -2.56
N SER A 18 -12.18 -13.67 -3.32
CA SER A 18 -11.84 -12.79 -4.45
C SER A 18 -10.79 -11.71 -4.20
N VAL A 19 -10.11 -11.31 -5.27
CA VAL A 19 -8.98 -10.36 -5.29
C VAL A 19 -9.09 -9.42 -6.46
N LEU A 20 -9.03 -8.10 -6.23
CA LEU A 20 -9.23 -7.13 -7.30
C LEU A 20 -8.55 -5.77 -7.06
N ALA A 21 -7.25 -5.73 -7.32
CA ALA A 21 -6.64 -4.68 -8.13
C ALA A 21 -5.33 -5.21 -8.76
N ASP A 22 -5.11 -4.92 -10.04
CA ASP A 22 -3.82 -5.03 -10.70
C ASP A 22 -3.61 -3.74 -11.52
N THR A 23 -2.59 -2.96 -11.15
CA THR A 23 -2.17 -1.74 -11.87
C THR A 23 -0.71 -1.81 -12.33
N GLY A 24 -0.07 -2.99 -12.31
CA GLY A 24 1.39 -3.13 -12.48
C GLY A 24 1.82 -4.12 -13.58
N LYS A 25 2.58 -3.67 -14.58
CA LYS A 25 3.10 -4.53 -15.67
C LYS A 25 4.51 -5.10 -15.41
N TYR A 26 4.78 -6.30 -15.96
CA TYR A 26 6.10 -6.96 -16.16
C TYR A 26 6.80 -7.63 -14.95
N ALA A 27 7.57 -8.71 -15.18
CA ALA A 27 7.75 -9.90 -14.31
C ALA A 27 8.97 -9.99 -13.35
N ALA A 28 9.03 -11.09 -12.57
CA ALA A 28 10.07 -11.60 -11.61
C ALA A 28 10.30 -10.80 -10.28
N GLY A 29 10.73 -11.34 -9.13
CA GLY A 29 10.94 -12.75 -8.77
C GLY A 29 11.81 -12.99 -7.52
N LEU A 30 11.78 -12.12 -6.48
CA LEU A 30 12.85 -12.05 -5.45
C LEU A 30 12.40 -11.89 -3.98
N PHE A 31 11.10 -11.92 -3.65
CA PHE A 31 10.61 -11.54 -2.31
C PHE A 31 10.12 -12.73 -1.48
N PRO A 32 10.35 -12.76 -0.15
CA PRO A 32 9.82 -13.80 0.73
C PRO A 32 8.29 -13.80 0.73
N THR A 33 7.72 -15.00 0.62
CA THR A 33 6.29 -15.19 0.36
C THR A 33 5.42 -14.93 1.60
N LEU A 34 5.07 -13.66 1.84
CA LEU A 34 4.11 -13.30 2.89
C LEU A 34 2.75 -13.96 2.63
N ARG A 35 2.36 -14.89 3.50
CA ARG A 35 1.01 -15.49 3.52
C ARG A 35 0.14 -14.81 4.57
N VAL A 36 -0.53 -13.71 4.22
CA VAL A 36 -1.66 -13.22 5.04
C VAL A 36 -2.95 -13.86 4.52
N LEU A 37 -3.60 -14.65 5.37
CA LEU A 37 -4.88 -15.27 5.04
C LEU A 37 -6.00 -14.26 5.27
N PHE A 38 -6.48 -13.64 4.19
CA PHE A 38 -7.65 -12.75 4.21
C PHE A 38 -8.87 -13.51 3.73
N PHE A 39 -9.77 -13.85 4.65
CA PHE A 39 -11.05 -14.48 4.36
C PHE A 39 -12.10 -13.43 4.01
N GLY A 40 -12.76 -13.60 2.86
CA GLY A 40 -13.82 -12.69 2.41
C GLY A 40 -13.32 -11.30 1.97
N GLY A 41 -14.28 -10.47 1.55
CA GLY A 41 -14.08 -9.07 1.24
C GLY A 41 -13.40 -8.78 -0.10
N LEU A 42 -13.61 -7.56 -0.61
CA LEU A 42 -12.92 -7.03 -1.79
C LEU A 42 -11.53 -6.56 -1.37
N LYS A 43 -10.50 -7.05 -2.05
CA LYS A 43 -9.09 -6.78 -1.73
C LYS A 43 -8.47 -5.94 -2.85
N ARG A 44 -8.02 -4.73 -2.52
CA ARG A 44 -7.19 -3.90 -3.40
C ARG A 44 -5.73 -4.01 -3.00
N PHE A 45 -4.86 -3.96 -3.99
CA PHE A 45 -3.45 -4.31 -3.87
C PHE A 45 -2.61 -3.49 -4.85
N ASP A 46 -1.49 -2.93 -4.37
CA ASP A 46 -0.35 -2.61 -5.21
C ASP A 46 0.73 -3.67 -4.95
N PRO A 47 1.09 -4.51 -5.94
CA PRO A 47 2.08 -5.56 -5.78
C PRO A 47 3.51 -5.08 -5.57
N LEU A 48 3.83 -3.86 -6.00
CA LEU A 48 5.19 -3.32 -5.97
C LEU A 48 5.20 -1.80 -6.17
N ASP A 49 4.79 -1.06 -5.15
CA ASP A 49 4.97 0.39 -5.08
C ASP A 49 6.46 0.75 -5.08
N GLY A 50 6.77 1.90 -5.67
CA GLY A 50 8.13 2.37 -5.86
C GLY A 50 8.92 1.59 -6.92
N SER A 51 8.28 0.87 -7.84
CA SER A 51 8.97 -0.05 -8.76
C SER A 51 10.09 0.54 -9.64
N SER A 52 10.08 1.85 -9.88
CA SER A 52 11.20 2.58 -10.52
C SER A 52 12.50 2.55 -9.70
N ASN A 53 12.41 2.26 -8.40
CA ASN A 53 13.52 2.27 -7.45
C ASN A 53 14.25 0.91 -7.39
N VAL A 54 13.67 -0.14 -7.99
CA VAL A 54 14.24 -1.50 -8.00
C VAL A 54 15.65 -1.49 -8.62
N ASP A 55 15.80 -0.88 -9.79
CA ASP A 55 17.08 -0.82 -10.52
C ASP A 55 18.12 0.06 -9.80
N ALA A 56 17.68 0.93 -8.88
CA ALA A 56 18.53 1.75 -8.03
C ALA A 56 18.90 1.06 -6.69
N GLY A 57 18.33 -0.12 -6.39
CA GLY A 57 18.55 -0.82 -5.12
C GLY A 57 17.97 -0.08 -3.90
N ILE A 58 16.98 0.78 -4.10
CA ILE A 58 16.31 1.57 -3.05
C ILE A 58 15.02 0.84 -2.62
N ALA A 59 14.54 1.15 -1.42
CA ALA A 59 13.34 0.54 -0.84
C ALA A 59 12.11 0.62 -1.76
N VAL A 60 11.35 -0.49 -1.75
CA VAL A 60 10.09 -0.69 -2.48
C VAL A 60 9.07 -1.34 -1.53
N GLY A 61 7.80 -1.44 -1.90
CA GLY A 61 6.80 -2.01 -1.01
C GLY A 61 5.60 -2.65 -1.70
N THR A 62 4.79 -3.35 -0.93
CA THR A 62 3.47 -3.87 -1.32
C THR A 62 2.43 -3.09 -0.52
N ILE A 63 1.36 -2.60 -1.13
CA ILE A 63 0.27 -1.90 -0.42
C ILE A 63 -1.01 -2.73 -0.54
N PHE A 64 -1.82 -2.80 0.52
CA PHE A 64 -3.10 -3.51 0.49
C PHE A 64 -4.22 -2.83 1.28
N GLY A 65 -5.45 -2.99 0.81
CA GLY A 65 -6.67 -2.53 1.45
C GLY A 65 -7.78 -3.58 1.30
N ILE A 66 -8.57 -3.75 2.35
CA ILE A 66 -9.62 -4.78 2.44
C ILE A 66 -10.92 -4.11 2.81
N PHE A 67 -11.95 -4.34 2.00
CA PHE A 67 -13.32 -3.90 2.22
C PHE A 67 -14.16 -5.06 2.79
N SER A 68 -15.27 -4.75 3.45
CA SER A 68 -16.20 -5.78 3.94
C SER A 68 -16.82 -6.59 2.79
N GLU A 69 -17.37 -7.77 3.09
CA GLU A 69 -18.12 -8.58 2.11
C GLU A 69 -19.34 -7.83 1.55
N GLU A 70 -20.05 -7.07 2.40
CA GLU A 70 -21.17 -6.20 1.97
C GLU A 70 -20.72 -5.15 0.94
N ALA A 71 -19.51 -4.60 1.09
CA ALA A 71 -18.92 -3.65 0.15
C ALA A 71 -18.24 -4.34 -1.05
N ALA A 72 -18.05 -5.67 -1.01
CA ALA A 72 -17.41 -6.44 -2.05
C ALA A 72 -18.37 -6.84 -3.18
N GLY A 73 -19.65 -7.03 -2.86
CA GLY A 73 -20.64 -7.54 -3.79
C GLY A 73 -20.40 -9.02 -4.15
N ALA A 74 -20.85 -9.42 -5.34
CA ALA A 74 -20.62 -10.77 -5.87
C ALA A 74 -19.12 -11.01 -6.16
N ALA A 75 -18.73 -12.27 -6.24
CA ALA A 75 -17.36 -12.64 -6.63
C ALA A 75 -17.02 -12.04 -8.01
N CYS A 76 -16.05 -11.14 -7.99
CA CYS A 76 -15.74 -10.23 -9.07
C CYS A 76 -14.39 -10.63 -9.67
N ASP A 77 -14.38 -11.12 -10.91
CA ASP A 77 -13.15 -11.47 -11.66
C ASP A 77 -13.12 -10.65 -12.95
N LEU A 78 -12.31 -9.59 -12.97
CA LEU A 78 -12.13 -8.76 -14.17
C LEU A 78 -11.01 -9.31 -15.06
N PRO A 79 -11.19 -9.26 -16.40
CA PRO A 79 -10.11 -9.55 -17.33
C PRO A 79 -9.00 -8.50 -17.24
N THR A 80 -7.77 -8.91 -17.54
CA THR A 80 -6.59 -8.01 -17.52
C THR A 80 -6.66 -6.87 -18.56
N ASN A 81 -7.54 -6.98 -19.56
CA ASN A 81 -7.83 -5.91 -20.52
C ASN A 81 -9.17 -5.27 -20.18
N ILE A 82 -9.14 -4.04 -19.66
CA ILE A 82 -10.32 -3.30 -19.17
C ILE A 82 -11.05 -2.54 -20.30
N LYS A 83 -10.69 -2.76 -21.58
CA LYS A 83 -11.25 -2.02 -22.72
C LYS A 83 -12.54 -2.63 -23.27
N ASP A 84 -12.69 -3.94 -23.11
CA ASP A 84 -13.74 -4.75 -23.74
C ASP A 84 -14.51 -5.51 -22.65
N LEU A 85 -15.08 -4.77 -21.70
CA LEU A 85 -15.89 -5.32 -20.60
C LEU A 85 -17.36 -5.50 -21.04
N ASP A 86 -17.98 -6.60 -20.62
CA ASP A 86 -19.44 -6.77 -20.66
C ASP A 86 -20.14 -6.01 -19.51
N ASP A 87 -21.47 -5.91 -19.56
CA ASP A 87 -22.25 -5.14 -18.57
C ASP A 87 -22.08 -5.67 -17.12
N ASP A 88 -21.93 -6.98 -16.95
CA ASP A 88 -21.68 -7.60 -15.65
C ASP A 88 -20.28 -7.25 -15.12
N GLN A 89 -19.27 -7.22 -16.00
CA GLN A 89 -17.91 -6.77 -15.71
C GLN A 89 -17.84 -5.25 -15.46
N VAL A 90 -18.64 -4.42 -16.14
CA VAL A 90 -18.73 -2.98 -15.84
C VAL A 90 -19.38 -2.76 -14.47
N SER A 91 -20.46 -3.47 -14.16
CA SER A 91 -21.10 -3.48 -12.84
C SER A 91 -20.12 -3.95 -11.75
N CYS A 92 -19.38 -5.02 -12.03
CA CYS A 92 -18.30 -5.52 -11.18
C CYS A 92 -17.22 -4.45 -10.92
N LEU A 93 -16.69 -3.82 -11.97
CA LEU A 93 -15.70 -2.74 -11.84
C LEU A 93 -16.22 -1.59 -11.00
N ALA A 94 -17.49 -1.19 -11.19
CA ALA A 94 -18.13 -0.15 -10.39
C ALA A 94 -18.25 -0.55 -8.90
N ALA A 95 -18.60 -1.81 -8.60
CA ALA A 95 -18.62 -2.32 -7.23
C ALA A 95 -17.26 -2.18 -6.53
N THR A 96 -16.15 -2.22 -7.28
CA THR A 96 -14.81 -2.03 -6.72
C THR A 96 -14.49 -0.59 -6.32
N LEU A 97 -15.20 0.41 -6.83
CA LEU A 97 -14.95 1.83 -6.60
C LEU A 97 -15.50 2.32 -5.25
N GLN A 98 -15.17 1.59 -4.18
CA GLN A 98 -15.57 1.90 -2.81
C GLN A 98 -14.75 3.06 -2.23
N PRO A 99 -15.37 3.98 -1.47
CA PRO A 99 -14.64 5.02 -0.75
C PRO A 99 -13.81 4.42 0.38
N GLY A 100 -12.60 4.93 0.62
CA GLY A 100 -11.66 4.37 1.60
C GLY A 100 -12.18 4.28 3.06
N LYS A 101 -13.24 5.01 3.40
CA LYS A 101 -13.95 4.86 4.69
C LYS A 101 -14.60 3.47 4.90
N ASN A 102 -14.80 2.71 3.82
CA ASN A 102 -15.36 1.35 3.84
C ASN A 102 -14.27 0.26 4.04
N LEU A 103 -12.99 0.65 4.21
CA LEU A 103 -11.90 -0.28 4.51
C LEU A 103 -12.06 -0.84 5.94
N VAL A 104 -12.13 -2.17 6.06
CA VAL A 104 -12.10 -2.88 7.35
C VAL A 104 -10.67 -3.14 7.83
N ALA A 105 -9.72 -3.22 6.89
CA ALA A 105 -8.30 -3.30 7.17
C ALA A 105 -7.47 -2.70 6.02
N ALA A 106 -6.28 -2.22 6.33
CA ALA A 106 -5.31 -1.73 5.36
C ALA A 106 -3.88 -1.86 5.90
N GLY A 107 -2.90 -1.91 5.01
CA GLY A 107 -1.50 -1.98 5.40
C GLY A 107 -0.55 -1.94 4.22
N TYR A 108 0.74 -2.07 4.53
CA TYR A 108 1.80 -2.22 3.56
C TYR A 108 2.88 -3.17 4.08
N VAL A 109 3.66 -3.71 3.16
CA VAL A 109 4.93 -4.39 3.42
C VAL A 109 6.03 -3.53 2.83
N LEU A 110 6.99 -3.11 3.64
CA LEU A 110 8.20 -2.41 3.17
C LEU A 110 9.30 -3.46 2.94
N TYR A 111 9.92 -3.42 1.77
CA TYR A 111 11.11 -4.21 1.44
C TYR A 111 12.31 -3.27 1.35
N SER A 112 13.14 -3.28 2.39
CA SER A 112 14.32 -2.43 2.54
C SER A 112 15.44 -3.24 3.22
N CYS A 113 16.35 -2.59 3.96
CA CYS A 113 17.34 -3.25 4.82
C CYS A 113 16.71 -4.19 5.86
N SER A 114 15.46 -3.94 6.26
CA SER A 114 14.56 -4.90 6.90
C SER A 114 13.31 -5.08 6.04
N THR A 115 12.62 -6.22 6.18
CA THR A 115 11.26 -6.40 5.65
C THR A 115 10.27 -6.18 6.79
N GLU A 116 9.32 -5.27 6.60
CA GLU A 116 8.40 -4.83 7.66
C GLU A 116 6.95 -4.83 7.19
N LEU A 117 6.06 -5.49 7.93
CA LEU A 117 4.62 -5.49 7.71
C LEU A 117 3.98 -4.48 8.68
N VAL A 118 3.33 -3.45 8.15
CA VAL A 118 2.62 -2.43 8.93
C VAL A 118 1.15 -2.44 8.52
N PHE A 119 0.22 -2.60 9.46
CA PHE A 119 -1.20 -2.66 9.14
C PHE A 119 -2.11 -2.13 10.26
N THR A 120 -3.38 -1.98 9.92
CA THR A 120 -4.47 -1.61 10.82
C THR A 120 -5.74 -2.40 10.51
N ILE A 121 -6.55 -2.60 11.54
CA ILE A 121 -7.93 -3.12 11.49
C ILE A 121 -8.92 -2.09 12.09
N GLY A 122 -8.64 -0.80 11.94
CA GLY A 122 -9.44 0.30 12.48
C GLY A 122 -9.24 0.60 13.98
N ARG A 123 -8.37 -0.14 14.68
CA ARG A 123 -8.10 0.02 16.12
C ARG A 123 -6.66 0.47 16.45
N GLY A 124 -6.08 1.29 15.59
CA GLY A 124 -4.66 1.69 15.66
C GLY A 124 -3.78 0.92 14.69
N VAL A 125 -2.50 1.31 14.60
CA VAL A 125 -1.54 0.80 13.62
C VAL A 125 -0.46 0.00 14.33
N VAL A 126 -0.18 -1.19 13.82
CA VAL A 126 0.83 -2.12 14.34
C VAL A 126 1.89 -2.40 13.27
N GLY A 127 3.13 -2.64 13.70
CA GLY A 127 4.25 -2.99 12.84
C GLY A 127 4.98 -4.24 13.31
N PHE A 128 5.30 -5.10 12.36
CA PHE A 128 6.03 -6.34 12.53
C PHE A 128 7.27 -6.32 11.64
N THR A 129 8.34 -6.99 12.05
CA THR A 129 9.57 -7.16 11.26
C THR A 129 9.76 -8.64 10.97
N LEU A 130 10.10 -8.99 9.74
CA LEU A 130 10.40 -10.37 9.34
C LEU A 130 11.75 -10.79 9.96
N ASP A 131 11.72 -11.82 10.80
CA ASP A 131 12.92 -12.52 11.24
C ASP A 131 13.27 -13.60 10.21
N ASN A 132 14.31 -13.35 9.42
CA ASN A 132 14.78 -14.26 8.37
C ASN A 132 15.35 -15.58 8.89
N SER A 133 15.65 -15.72 10.19
CA SER A 133 16.17 -16.96 10.77
C SER A 133 15.09 -18.01 11.00
N ILE A 134 13.85 -17.57 11.25
CA ILE A 134 12.67 -18.42 11.47
C ILE A 134 11.62 -18.30 10.35
N GLY A 135 11.67 -17.25 9.54
CA GLY A 135 10.72 -16.99 8.45
C GLY A 135 9.39 -16.39 8.91
N GLU A 136 9.33 -15.82 10.12
CA GLU A 136 8.11 -15.30 10.74
C GLU A 136 8.16 -13.79 10.99
N TYR A 137 7.00 -13.14 10.99
CA TYR A 137 6.87 -11.73 11.32
C TYR A 137 6.70 -11.55 12.83
N VAL A 138 7.70 -10.96 13.48
CA VAL A 138 7.72 -10.70 14.92
C VAL A 138 7.19 -9.29 15.19
N LEU A 139 6.35 -9.13 16.23
CA LEU A 139 5.80 -7.83 16.62
C LEU A 139 6.91 -6.92 17.17
N THR A 140 7.26 -5.87 16.44
CA THR A 140 8.33 -4.92 16.83
C THR A 140 7.79 -3.53 17.18
N ARG A 141 6.60 -3.16 16.70
CA ARG A 141 5.98 -1.84 16.94
C ARG A 141 4.49 -1.98 17.29
N PRO A 142 4.12 -2.11 18.58
CA PRO A 142 2.75 -2.44 19.00
C PRO A 142 1.73 -1.30 18.94
N SER A 143 2.17 -0.05 18.79
CA SER A 143 1.30 1.13 18.67
C SER A 143 2.03 2.25 17.94
N ILE A 144 1.96 2.24 16.62
CA ILE A 144 2.55 3.29 15.78
C ILE A 144 1.66 4.54 15.85
N LYS A 145 2.30 5.70 16.02
CA LYS A 145 1.68 7.03 15.97
C LYS A 145 2.49 7.89 15.00
N SER A 146 1.82 8.79 14.28
CA SER A 146 2.51 9.85 13.55
C SER A 146 3.21 10.78 14.54
N PRO A 147 4.42 11.27 14.27
CA PRO A 147 4.95 12.43 14.99
C PRO A 147 4.07 13.66 14.73
N GLU A 148 4.08 14.61 15.66
CA GLU A 148 3.36 15.89 15.53
C GLU A 148 3.98 16.81 14.48
N LEU A 149 5.29 16.68 14.27
CA LEU A 149 6.08 17.41 13.27
C LEU A 149 6.89 16.43 12.43
N ALA A 150 6.88 16.64 11.12
CA ALA A 150 7.65 15.87 10.15
C ALA A 150 8.38 16.81 9.18
N SER A 151 9.56 16.41 8.72
CA SER A 151 10.29 17.12 7.67
C SER A 151 9.76 16.70 6.29
N PHE A 152 9.56 17.67 5.40
CA PHE A 152 9.08 17.44 4.03
C PHE A 152 10.22 17.48 3.02
N ALA A 153 10.14 16.68 1.97
CA ALA A 153 11.06 16.76 0.83
C ALA A 153 10.70 17.95 -0.06
N THR A 154 11.62 18.91 -0.22
CA THR A 154 11.35 20.21 -0.88
C THR A 154 11.79 20.30 -2.35
N ALA A 155 12.31 19.21 -2.93
CA ALA A 155 12.98 19.19 -4.24
C ALA A 155 12.12 19.57 -5.46
N ASN A 156 10.81 19.76 -5.29
CA ASN A 156 9.88 20.21 -6.35
C ASN A 156 9.15 21.52 -5.99
N ILE A 157 9.61 22.28 -4.98
CA ILE A 157 8.90 23.46 -4.46
C ILE A 157 8.52 24.48 -5.55
N ASP A 158 9.40 24.74 -6.51
CA ASP A 158 9.18 25.71 -7.60
C ASP A 158 8.07 25.30 -8.58
N LYS A 159 7.61 24.05 -8.52
CA LYS A 159 6.52 23.50 -9.35
C LYS A 159 5.18 23.45 -8.62
N TRP A 160 5.15 23.77 -7.32
CA TRP A 160 3.95 23.76 -6.51
C TRP A 160 3.22 25.11 -6.57
N ASP A 161 1.94 25.10 -6.21
CA ASP A 161 1.12 26.30 -6.13
C ASP A 161 1.62 27.25 -5.02
N GLU A 162 1.43 28.55 -5.24
CA GLU A 162 1.93 29.60 -4.35
C GLU A 162 1.50 29.41 -2.87
N PRO A 163 0.25 29.02 -2.52
CA PRO A 163 -0.12 28.69 -1.14
C PRO A 163 0.75 27.59 -0.51
N PHE A 164 1.06 26.53 -1.24
CA PHE A 164 1.88 25.43 -0.73
C PHE A 164 3.37 25.83 -0.63
N GLN A 165 3.88 26.64 -1.57
CA GLN A 165 5.21 27.24 -1.43
C GLN A 165 5.32 28.11 -0.17
N GLN A 166 4.30 28.92 0.14
CA GLN A 166 4.25 29.74 1.34
C GLN A 166 4.19 28.88 2.62
N TYR A 167 3.40 27.81 2.62
CA TYR A 167 3.35 26.84 3.72
C TYR A 167 4.74 26.24 4.03
N ILE A 168 5.48 25.79 3.01
CA ILE A 168 6.82 25.22 3.19
C ILE A 168 7.82 26.28 3.68
N LYS A 169 7.73 27.53 3.20
CA LYS A 169 8.57 28.66 3.66
C LYS A 169 8.38 28.97 5.16
N ILE A 170 7.17 28.82 5.71
CA ILE A 170 6.89 29.08 7.14
C ILE A 170 7.14 27.86 8.06
N THR A 171 7.09 26.63 7.54
CA THR A 171 7.29 25.40 8.33
C THR A 171 8.74 24.90 8.32
N THR A 172 9.54 25.30 7.33
CA THR A 172 10.96 24.94 7.26
C THR A 172 11.80 25.92 8.10
N PRO A 173 12.59 25.45 9.09
CA PRO A 173 13.47 26.32 9.86
C PRO A 173 14.48 27.05 8.96
N GLN A 174 14.48 28.38 9.02
CA GLN A 174 15.46 29.19 8.30
C GLN A 174 16.83 29.14 9.01
N PRO A 175 17.96 29.00 8.29
CA PRO A 175 19.29 29.00 8.90
C PRO A 175 19.53 30.30 9.69
N GLY A 176 19.67 30.19 11.02
CA GLY A 176 19.89 31.33 11.92
C GLY A 176 18.64 31.94 12.56
N GLY A 177 17.43 31.40 12.32
CA GLY A 177 16.22 31.81 13.03
C GLY A 177 16.16 31.22 14.45
N ASN A 178 15.98 32.06 15.48
CA ASN A 178 15.70 31.58 16.84
C ASN A 178 14.43 30.70 16.87
N HIS A 179 14.50 29.55 17.54
CA HIS A 179 13.34 28.69 17.76
C HIS A 179 12.26 29.43 18.57
N VAL A 180 11.23 29.91 17.90
CA VAL A 180 9.98 30.32 18.54
C VAL A 180 9.10 29.09 18.64
N SER A 181 9.16 28.41 19.79
CA SER A 181 8.12 27.47 20.20
C SER A 181 6.78 28.22 20.27
N ARG A 182 5.79 27.75 19.51
CA ARG A 182 4.38 28.11 19.69
C ARG A 182 3.71 27.08 20.59
#